data_AF-I9IT47-F1
#
_entry.id   AF-I9IT47-F1
#
_cell.length_a   1.000
_cell.length_b   1.000
_cell.length_c   1.000
_cell.angle_alpha   90.00
_cell.angle_beta   90.00
_cell.angle_gamma   90.00
#
_symmetry.space_group_name_H-M   'P 1'
#
loop_
_entity.id
_entity.type
_entity.pdbx_description
1 polymer ?
#
loop_
_entity_poly.entity_id
_entity_poly.type
_entity_poly.pdbx_seq_one_letter_code
_entity_poly.pdbx_strand_id
1 'polypeptide(L)'
;MKLNSNFKLRHIAGETIIINQGTPDVDFTRIISLNSSARFLWNKFCGKEFSVDEVGCLLAKTYHIPVQQARQDAMAWVSSLKKCNVIID
;
A
#
# COMPACT_ATOMS: atom_id res chain seq x y z
N MET A 1 -11.66 -5.55 0.59
CA MET A 1 -10.37 -5.12 1.16
C MET A 1 -10.12 -3.65 0.91
N LYS A 2 -9.59 -2.96 1.91
CA LYS A 2 -9.37 -1.51 1.95
C LYS A 2 -8.13 -1.17 2.79
N LEU A 3 -7.49 -0.04 2.50
CA LEU A 3 -6.41 0.51 3.33
C LEU A 3 -6.99 1.06 4.66
N ASN A 4 -6.39 0.66 5.77
CA ASN A 4 -6.80 1.06 7.11
C ASN A 4 -6.56 2.56 7.33
N SER A 5 -7.62 3.29 7.67
CA SER A 5 -7.65 4.74 7.87
C SER A 5 -6.73 5.25 8.98
N ASN A 6 -6.35 4.37 9.92
CA ASN A 6 -5.42 4.67 11.01
C ASN A 6 -3.98 4.87 10.50
N PHE A 7 -3.69 4.39 9.30
CA PHE A 7 -2.39 4.58 8.67
C PHE A 7 -2.41 5.82 7.75
N LYS A 8 -1.39 6.66 7.88
CA LYS A 8 -1.20 7.86 7.06
C LYS A 8 0.12 7.82 6.32
N LEU A 9 0.10 8.29 5.08
CA LEU A 9 1.30 8.50 4.29
C LEU A 9 1.97 9.82 4.71
N ARG A 10 3.26 9.77 5.01
CA ARG A 10 4.11 10.93 5.31
C ARG A 10 5.31 10.94 4.38
N HIS A 11 5.82 12.14 4.14
CA HIS A 11 7.03 12.34 3.36
C HIS A 11 8.10 12.95 4.26
N ILE A 12 9.24 12.26 4.41
CA ILE A 12 10.34 12.67 5.28
C ILE A 12 11.63 12.44 4.51
N ALA A 13 12.48 13.47 4.40
CA ALA A 13 13.81 13.39 3.78
C ALA A 13 13.83 12.73 2.37
N GLY A 14 12.81 12.97 1.53
CA GLY A 14 12.71 12.39 0.19
C GLY A 14 12.13 10.97 0.16
N GLU A 15 11.93 10.33 1.31
CA GLU A 15 11.31 9.02 1.42
C GLU A 15 9.81 9.12 1.72
N THR A 16 9.08 8.08 1.32
CA THR A 16 7.64 7.98 1.60
C THR A 16 7.39 6.87 2.57
N ILE A 17 6.82 7.22 3.72
CA ILE A 17 6.57 6.27 4.79
C ILE A 17 5.09 6.21 5.14
N ILE A 18 4.62 5.04 5.55
CA ILE A 18 3.32 4.86 6.19
C ILE A 18 3.54 4.86 7.71
N ILE A 19 2.73 5.61 8.45
CA ILE A 19 2.75 5.69 9.91
C ILE A 19 1.36 5.32 10.45
N ASN A 20 1.31 4.44 11.45
CA ASN A 20 0.10 4.18 12.24
C ASN A 20 -0.13 5.27 13.28
N GLN A 21 -1.29 5.94 13.27
CA GLN A 21 -1.68 6.94 14.27
C GLN A 21 -2.59 6.33 15.36
N GLY A 22 -2.15 5.21 15.95
CA GLY A 22 -2.86 4.56 17.06
C GLY A 22 -2.73 5.30 18.40
N THR A 23 -3.61 4.98 19.35
CA THR A 23 -3.58 5.47 20.73
C THR A 23 -2.25 5.14 21.43
N PRO A 24 -1.81 5.97 22.40
CA PRO A 24 -0.45 5.98 22.96
C PRO A 24 0.03 4.70 23.65
N ASP A 25 -0.81 3.67 23.75
CA ASP A 25 -0.58 2.45 24.53
C ASP A 25 -0.19 1.23 23.67
N VAL A 26 -0.20 1.34 22.33
CA VAL A 26 0.14 0.23 21.44
C VAL A 26 1.41 0.53 20.66
N ASP A 27 2.46 -0.24 20.99
CA ASP A 27 3.74 -0.41 20.32
C ASP A 27 3.93 0.33 18.99
N PHE A 28 4.75 1.38 19.08
CA PHE A 28 5.70 1.92 18.12
C PHE A 28 5.27 1.91 16.66
N THR A 29 4.97 3.12 16.17
CA THR A 29 5.23 3.65 14.83
C THR A 29 5.75 2.59 13.84
N ARG A 30 4.89 1.71 13.30
CA ARG A 30 5.28 0.84 12.19
C ARG A 30 5.54 1.73 10.99
N ILE A 31 6.80 2.06 10.78
CA ILE A 31 7.28 2.79 9.61
C ILE A 31 7.43 1.78 8.49
N ILE A 32 6.62 1.93 7.45
CA ILE A 32 6.74 1.12 6.22
C ILE A 32 7.24 2.05 5.13
N SER A 33 8.46 1.83 4.65
CA SER A 33 8.99 2.57 3.50
C SER A 33 8.33 2.06 2.21
N LEU A 34 7.86 2.99 1.39
CA LEU A 34 7.24 2.72 0.10
C LEU A 34 8.17 3.16 -1.02
N ASN A 35 8.45 2.25 -1.94
CA ASN A 35 9.02 2.62 -3.23
C ASN A 35 8.00 3.43 -4.06
N SER A 36 8.47 4.00 -5.18
CA SER A 36 7.66 4.87 -6.06
C SER A 36 6.36 4.21 -6.52
N SER A 37 6.41 2.92 -6.90
CA SER A 37 5.23 2.16 -7.35
C SER A 37 4.24 1.91 -6.21
N ALA A 38 4.72 1.57 -5.02
CA ALA A 38 3.88 1.32 -3.86
C ALA A 38 3.23 2.62 -3.34
N ARG A 39 3.93 3.75 -3.40
CA ARG A 39 3.36 5.10 -3.14
C ARG A 39 2.26 5.42 -4.15
N PHE A 40 2.49 5.14 -5.43
CA PHE A 40 1.50 5.36 -6.47
C PHE A 40 0.21 4.57 -6.20
N LEU A 41 0.33 3.28 -5.85
CA LEU A 41 -0.80 2.43 -5.49
C LEU A 41 -1.54 2.96 -4.26
N TRP A 42 -0.81 3.32 -3.20
CA TRP A 42 -1.39 3.91 -2.00
C TRP A 42 -2.27 5.12 -2.33
N ASN A 43 -1.75 6.07 -3.10
CA ASN A 43 -2.49 7.28 -3.45
C ASN A 43 -3.74 7.01 -4.29
N LYS A 44 -3.75 5.93 -5.08
CA LYS A 44 -4.90 5.56 -5.92
C LYS A 44 -6.01 4.86 -5.14
N PHE A 45 -5.64 4.03 -4.17
CA PHE A 45 -6.58 3.19 -3.41
C PHE A 45 -6.88 3.68 -2.00
N CYS A 46 -6.16 4.68 -1.49
CA CYS A 46 -6.45 5.27 -0.18
C CYS A 46 -7.90 5.80 -0.13
N GLY A 47 -8.64 5.38 0.89
CA GLY A 47 -10.04 5.73 1.08
C GLY A 47 -11.04 4.93 0.23
N LYS A 48 -10.57 4.02 -0.63
CA LYS A 48 -11.41 3.21 -1.53
C LYS A 48 -11.24 1.72 -1.25
N GLU A 49 -12.26 0.94 -1.59
CA GLU A 49 -12.15 -0.51 -1.69
C GLU A 49 -11.46 -0.88 -3.00
N PHE A 50 -10.75 -2.00 -2.99
CA PHE A 50 -10.05 -2.51 -4.15
C PHE A 50 -9.85 -4.02 -4.07
N SER A 51 -9.52 -4.60 -5.22
CA SER A 51 -9.12 -5.99 -5.38
C SER A 51 -7.67 -6.11 -5.87
N VAL A 52 -7.08 -7.30 -5.71
CA VAL A 52 -5.74 -7.60 -6.26
C VAL A 52 -5.71 -7.44 -7.77
N ASP A 53 -6.81 -7.78 -8.45
CA ASP A 53 -6.91 -7.72 -9.90
C ASP A 53 -6.91 -6.27 -10.41
N GLU A 54 -7.63 -5.37 -9.72
CA GLU A 54 -7.60 -3.93 -10.00
C GLU A 54 -6.22 -3.31 -9.79
N VAL A 55 -5.51 -3.71 -8.72
CA VAL A 55 -4.12 -3.27 -8.46
C VAL A 55 -3.21 -3.74 -9.61
N GLY A 56 -3.32 -5.00 -10.02
CA GLY A 56 -2.53 -5.56 -11.12
C GLY A 56 -2.82 -4.89 -12.45
N CYS A 57 -4.10 -4.67 -12.79
CA CYS A 57 -4.50 -3.96 -14.00
C CYS A 57 -3.95 -2.53 -14.03
N LEU A 58 -3.99 -1.84 -12.88
CA LEU A 58 -3.47 -0.48 -12.76
C LEU A 58 -1.94 -0.44 -12.94
N LEU A 59 -1.20 -1.39 -12.37
CA LEU A 59 0.25 -1.52 -12.56
C LEU A 59 0.60 -1.81 -14.02
N ALA A 60 -0.06 -2.80 -14.63
CA ALA A 60 0.16 -3.16 -16.04
C ALA A 60 -0.06 -1.97 -16.96
N LYS A 61 -1.16 -1.22 -16.74
CA LYS A 61 -1.48 -0.03 -17.53
C LYS A 61 -0.50 1.13 -17.32
N THR A 62 -0.07 1.36 -16.07
CA THR A 62 0.77 2.52 -15.73
C THR A 62 2.22 2.33 -16.17
N TYR A 63 2.75 1.12 -16.01
CA TYR A 63 4.15 0.81 -16.27
C TYR A 63 4.37 0.04 -17.58
N HIS A 64 3.30 -0.25 -18.34
CA HIS A 64 3.34 -1.00 -19.59
C HIS A 64 4.05 -2.37 -19.45
N ILE A 65 3.83 -3.04 -18.32
CA ILE A 65 4.40 -4.36 -18.01
C ILE A 65 3.39 -5.48 -18.28
N PRO A 66 3.85 -6.74 -18.47
CA PRO A 66 2.96 -7.88 -18.64
C PRO A 66 1.98 -8.04 -17.48
N VAL A 67 0.71 -8.36 -17.79
CA VAL A 67 -0.36 -8.55 -16.79
C VAL A 67 0.02 -9.60 -15.75
N GLN A 68 0.72 -10.66 -16.16
CA GLN A 68 1.17 -11.72 -15.26
C GLN A 68 2.17 -11.18 -14.21
N GLN A 69 3.14 -10.38 -14.63
CA GLN A 69 4.10 -9.72 -13.74
C GLN A 69 3.38 -8.72 -12.83
N ALA A 70 2.51 -7.87 -13.39
CA ALA A 70 1.76 -6.89 -12.62
C ALA A 70 0.87 -7.52 -11.55
N ARG A 71 0.29 -8.69 -11.84
CA ARG A 71 -0.51 -9.45 -10.87
C ARG A 71 0.35 -10.03 -9.75
N GLN A 72 1.55 -10.52 -10.05
CA GLN A 72 2.50 -10.97 -9.03
C GLN A 72 2.94 -9.82 -8.12
N ASP A 73 3.25 -8.66 -8.69
CA ASP A 73 3.62 -7.46 -7.95
C ASP A 73 2.46 -6.97 -7.07
N ALA A 74 1.24 -6.98 -7.59
CA ALA A 74 0.03 -6.65 -6.84
C ALA A 74 -0.19 -7.60 -5.64
N MET A 75 -0.01 -8.91 -5.85
CA MET A 75 -0.10 -9.91 -4.77
C MET A 75 0.97 -9.70 -3.71
N ALA A 76 2.22 -9.41 -4.11
CA ALA A 76 3.32 -9.15 -3.19
C ALA A 76 3.08 -7.88 -2.36
N TRP A 77 2.55 -6.82 -3.00
CA TRP A 77 2.18 -5.58 -2.32
C TRP A 77 1.06 -5.80 -1.30
N VAL A 78 -0.05 -6.45 -1.70
CA VAL A 78 -1.16 -6.76 -0.79
C VAL A 78 -0.72 -7.66 0.36
N SER A 79 0.08 -8.70 0.09
CA SER A 79 0.58 -9.61 1.12
C SER A 79 1.45 -8.88 2.15
N SER A 80 2.33 -7.99 1.69
CA SER A 80 3.19 -7.19 2.57
C SER A 80 2.37 -6.26 3.47
N LEU A 81 1.36 -5.59 2.92
CA LEU A 81 0.48 -4.72 3.70
C LEU A 81 -0.42 -5.48 4.67
N LYS A 82 -0.90 -6.69 4.32
CA LYS A 82 -1.65 -7.55 5.23
C LYS A 82 -0.80 -8.01 6.42
N LYS A 83 0.46 -8.41 6.22
CA LYS A 83 1.41 -8.74 7.31
C LYS A 83 1.62 -7.56 8.27
N CYS A 84 1.47 -6.34 7.76
CA CYS A 84 1.60 -5.12 8.53
C CYS A 84 0.29 -4.63 9.16
N ASN A 85 -0.83 -5.36 9.01
CA ASN A 85 -2.18 -4.96 9.44
C ASN A 85 -2.65 -3.62 8.83
N VAL A 86 -2.14 -3.29 7.64
CA VAL A 86 -2.46 -2.06 6.92
C VAL A 86 -3.68 -2.22 6.02
N ILE A 87 -3.99 -3.45 5.62
CA ILE A 87 -5.22 -3.79 4.89
C ILE A 87 -6.22 -4.39 5.86
N ILE A 88 -7.44 -3.88 5.82
CA ILE A 88 -8.63 -4.46 6.45
C ILE A 88 -9.51 -5.08 5.36
N ASP A 89 -10.27 -6.12 5.69
CA ASP A 89 -11.19 -6.74 4.73
C ASP A 89 -12.42 -5.85 4.50
#